data_AF-A0A2H9TKC6-F1
#
_entry.id   AF-A0A2H9TKC6-F1
#
_cell.length_a   1.000
_cell.length_b   1.000
_cell.length_c   1.000
_cell.angle_alpha   90.00
_cell.angle_beta   90.00
_cell.angle_gamma   90.00
#
_symmetry.space_group_name_H-M   'P 1'
#
loop_
_entity.id
_entity.type
_entity.pdbx_description
1 polymer ?
#
loop_
_entity_poly.entity_id
_entity_poly.type
_entity_poly.pdbx_seq_one_letter_code
_entity_poly.pdbx_strand_id
1 'polypeptide(L)'
;MTALRFTESCPDIKPTIDSIVHDTFTLSPRSTTPPNSFNSLNSPGSRPATPKVPPYVARGQRPRPQVTLSYCQSVDGGVAVAGGEASYLADRLRSCHDAVLTGEVLDHDLSVFNRIIVLDEHVSRMSLEGPDLSKVWIVSQAVEGETHLQTKCARIITPTSMSLEDILQALLEAGIRKLAIEGCLAVRFLETAMFDKLVVTIVPTFSEQTSTRVVVKKPRLTNTHFEVLGDNVILTAEPDFEI
;
A
#
# COMPACT_ATOMS: atom_id res chain seq x y z
N MET A 1 -12.24 -19.04 18.10
CA MET A 1 -12.64 -18.91 16.68
C MET A 1 -11.74 -19.80 15.86
N THR A 2 -12.28 -20.88 15.31
CA THR A 2 -11.52 -21.88 14.55
C THR A 2 -11.45 -21.41 13.10
N ALA A 3 -10.26 -21.11 12.59
CA ALA A 3 -10.06 -20.78 11.19
C ALA A 3 -10.45 -21.99 10.32
N LEU A 4 -11.59 -21.89 9.64
CA LEU A 4 -11.99 -22.85 8.61
C LEU A 4 -10.97 -22.75 7.47
N ARG A 5 -10.11 -23.78 7.34
CA ARG A 5 -9.22 -23.93 6.20
C ARG A 5 -10.04 -24.27 4.96
N PHE A 6 -10.52 -23.25 4.26
CA PHE A 6 -10.98 -23.38 2.88
C PHE A 6 -9.80 -23.85 2.03
N THR A 7 -9.78 -25.13 1.67
CA THR A 7 -8.72 -25.74 0.84
C THR A 7 -9.24 -26.29 -0.48
N GLU A 8 -10.50 -26.09 -0.81
CA GLU A 8 -11.01 -26.36 -2.16
C GLU A 8 -10.90 -25.08 -2.99
N SER A 9 -9.73 -24.88 -3.57
CA SER A 9 -9.46 -23.75 -4.47
C SER A 9 -10.39 -23.85 -5.68
N CYS A 10 -11.28 -22.87 -5.86
CA CYS A 10 -11.97 -22.69 -7.12
C CYS A 10 -10.91 -22.35 -8.19
N PRO A 11 -10.65 -23.22 -9.18
CA PRO A 11 -9.52 -23.07 -10.10
C PRO A 11 -9.64 -21.85 -11.03
N ASP A 12 -10.81 -21.23 -11.09
CA ASP A 12 -11.15 -20.17 -12.05
C ASP A 12 -10.82 -18.74 -11.58
N ILE A 13 -10.24 -18.58 -10.38
CA ILE A 13 -10.08 -17.25 -9.76
C ILE A 13 -8.69 -16.64 -10.00
N LYS A 14 -7.70 -17.47 -10.35
CA LYS A 14 -6.34 -16.99 -10.66
C LYS A 14 -6.29 -15.95 -11.79
N PRO A 15 -7.00 -16.13 -12.92
CA PRO A 15 -7.00 -15.13 -13.99
C PRO A 15 -7.52 -13.76 -13.55
N THR A 16 -8.60 -13.74 -12.75
CA THR A 16 -9.17 -12.53 -12.15
C THR A 16 -8.15 -11.84 -11.26
N ILE A 17 -7.50 -12.56 -10.35
CA ILE A 17 -6.48 -11.99 -9.46
C ILE A 17 -5.28 -11.46 -10.23
N ASP A 18 -4.80 -12.21 -11.23
CA ASP A 18 -3.70 -11.77 -12.08
C ASP A 18 -4.09 -10.55 -12.93
N SER A 19 -5.36 -10.44 -13.36
CA SER A 19 -5.90 -9.25 -14.02
C SER A 19 -5.89 -8.05 -13.08
N ILE A 20 -6.42 -8.18 -11.86
CA ILE A 20 -6.43 -7.11 -10.85
C ILE A 20 -5.00 -6.65 -10.55
N VAL A 21 -4.07 -7.58 -10.34
CA VAL A 21 -2.66 -7.28 -10.06
C VAL A 21 -2.00 -6.63 -11.27
N HIS A 22 -2.22 -7.17 -12.47
CA HIS A 22 -1.71 -6.60 -13.70
C HIS A 22 -2.20 -5.17 -13.87
N ASP A 23 -3.50 -4.92 -13.74
CA ASP A 23 -4.08 -3.58 -13.86
C ASP A 23 -3.55 -2.65 -12.77
N THR A 24 -3.43 -3.15 -11.54
CA THR A 24 -2.86 -2.41 -10.42
C THR A 24 -1.41 -2.01 -10.66
N PHE A 25 -0.58 -2.74 -11.42
CA PHE A 25 0.85 -2.39 -11.57
C PHE A 25 1.30 -1.98 -12.97
N THR A 26 0.55 -2.33 -14.01
CA THR A 26 0.89 -2.03 -15.41
C THR A 26 0.12 -0.84 -15.97
N LEU A 27 -1.01 -0.48 -15.37
CA LEU A 27 -1.62 0.82 -15.64
C LEU A 27 -0.69 1.87 -15.02
N SER A 28 0.07 2.56 -15.88
CA SER A 28 0.89 3.72 -15.57
C SER A 28 0.98 4.59 -16.82
N PRO A 29 1.16 5.90 -16.62
CA PRO A 29 0.15 6.90 -16.95
C PRO A 29 -0.06 6.99 -18.46
N ARG A 30 -1.33 7.13 -18.90
CA ARG A 30 -1.56 7.80 -20.17
C ARG A 30 -0.92 9.18 -20.05
N SER A 31 0.18 9.37 -20.76
CA SER A 31 0.82 10.66 -20.95
C SER A 31 -0.28 11.68 -21.21
N THR A 32 -0.53 12.58 -20.27
CA THR A 32 -1.38 13.76 -20.46
C THR A 32 -0.65 14.78 -21.35
N THR A 33 0.02 14.32 -22.40
CA THR A 33 0.34 15.17 -23.54
C THR A 33 -0.99 15.61 -24.13
N PRO A 34 -1.37 16.90 -24.01
CA PRO A 34 -2.58 17.38 -24.66
C PRO A 34 -2.45 17.14 -26.17
N PRO A 35 -3.55 16.82 -26.87
CA PRO A 35 -3.54 16.65 -28.32
C PRO A 35 -3.38 18.03 -28.98
N ASN A 36 -2.18 18.58 -28.96
CA ASN A 36 -1.79 19.71 -29.80
C ASN A 36 -0.93 19.20 -30.95
N SER A 37 -1.58 18.57 -31.92
CA SER A 37 -1.13 18.62 -33.30
C SER A 37 -1.44 20.01 -33.85
N PHE A 38 -0.42 20.80 -34.21
CA PHE A 38 -0.21 21.31 -35.58
C PHE A 38 1.03 22.23 -35.64
N ASN A 39 1.90 21.90 -36.60
CA ASN A 39 2.99 22.67 -37.20
C ASN A 39 4.26 22.96 -36.37
N SER A 40 5.33 22.20 -36.65
CA SER A 40 6.57 22.81 -37.17
C SER A 40 7.54 21.74 -37.72
N LEU A 41 7.72 21.74 -39.04
CA LEU A 41 8.89 21.16 -39.70
C LEU A 41 10.11 22.06 -39.37
N ASN A 42 11.23 21.42 -39.03
CA ASN A 42 12.58 21.98 -38.83
C ASN A 42 13.00 22.26 -37.37
N SER A 43 13.84 21.37 -36.82
CA SER A 43 15.12 21.76 -36.19
C SER A 43 16.01 20.53 -35.89
N PRO A 44 17.27 20.51 -36.36
CA PRO A 44 18.28 19.53 -35.96
C PRO A 44 18.99 20.02 -34.70
N GLY A 45 18.89 19.23 -33.63
CA GLY A 45 19.51 19.54 -32.34
C GLY A 45 18.92 18.66 -31.24
N SER A 46 19.27 17.37 -31.26
CA SER A 46 18.85 16.42 -30.21
C SER A 46 19.43 16.85 -28.87
N ARG A 47 18.62 17.54 -28.06
CA ARG A 47 18.92 17.75 -26.63
C ARG A 47 19.11 16.40 -25.95
N PRO A 48 20.11 16.25 -25.08
CA PRO A 48 20.27 15.04 -24.28
C PRO A 48 18.97 14.79 -23.52
N ALA A 49 18.45 13.56 -23.63
CA ALA A 49 17.23 13.15 -22.96
C ALA A 49 17.39 13.45 -21.47
N THR A 50 16.62 14.41 -20.96
CA THR A 50 16.53 14.64 -19.52
C THR A 50 16.14 13.32 -18.89
N PRO A 51 16.85 12.83 -17.86
CA PRO A 51 16.50 11.61 -17.17
C PRO A 51 15.02 11.68 -16.80
N LYS A 52 14.23 10.68 -17.20
CA LYS A 52 12.83 10.59 -16.76
C LYS A 52 12.88 10.59 -15.23
N VAL A 53 12.37 11.66 -14.63
CA VAL A 53 12.18 11.72 -13.19
C VAL A 53 11.42 10.43 -12.81
N PRO A 54 11.95 9.62 -11.89
CA PRO A 54 11.25 8.42 -11.46
C PRO A 54 9.81 8.81 -11.08
N PRO A 55 8.79 8.00 -11.41
CA PRO A 55 7.36 8.34 -11.24
C PRO A 55 6.92 8.63 -9.78
N TYR A 56 7.87 8.68 -8.85
CA TYR A 56 7.74 8.74 -7.40
C TYR A 56 7.70 10.18 -6.84
N VAL A 57 7.51 11.18 -7.69
CA VAL A 57 7.48 12.60 -7.28
C VAL A 57 6.26 13.26 -7.92
N ALA A 58 5.13 13.29 -7.22
CA ALA A 58 4.10 14.29 -7.49
C ALA A 58 4.76 15.68 -7.37
N ARG A 59 4.47 16.60 -8.30
CA ARG A 59 5.21 17.88 -8.41
C ARG A 59 5.27 18.59 -7.05
N GLY A 60 6.48 18.82 -6.55
CA GLY A 60 6.72 19.52 -5.29
C GLY A 60 6.78 18.64 -4.04
N GLN A 61 6.55 17.33 -4.14
CA GLN A 61 6.76 16.41 -3.01
C GLN A 61 8.22 15.95 -2.92
N ARG A 62 8.64 15.58 -1.71
CA ARG A 62 9.93 14.91 -1.49
C ARG A 62 9.89 13.52 -2.14
N PRO A 63 11.05 12.97 -2.56
CA PRO A 63 11.12 11.59 -3.03
C PRO A 63 10.54 10.62 -1.99
N ARG A 64 9.66 9.72 -2.39
CA ARG A 64 9.09 8.68 -1.52
C ARG A 64 8.91 7.36 -2.26
N PRO A 65 8.68 6.22 -1.58
CA PRO A 65 8.28 4.98 -2.24
C PRO A 65 6.96 5.15 -2.98
N GLN A 66 6.69 4.29 -3.96
CA GLN A 66 5.35 4.16 -4.53
C GLN A 66 4.48 3.45 -3.52
N VAL A 67 3.37 4.06 -3.16
CA VAL A 67 2.49 3.63 -2.09
C VAL A 67 1.18 3.11 -2.67
N THR A 68 0.90 1.84 -2.42
CA THR A 68 -0.40 1.22 -2.70
C THR A 68 -1.17 1.07 -1.40
N LEU A 69 -2.33 1.69 -1.28
CA LEU A 69 -3.25 1.44 -0.17
C LEU A 69 -4.12 0.22 -0.50
N SER A 70 -4.15 -0.75 0.42
CA SER A 70 -5.00 -1.92 0.32
C SER A 70 -5.77 -2.09 1.62
N TYR A 71 -7.10 -2.02 1.57
CA TYR A 71 -7.93 -2.26 2.74
C TYR A 71 -9.27 -2.89 2.39
N CYS A 72 -9.92 -3.48 3.39
CA CYS A 72 -11.23 -4.08 3.27
C CYS A 72 -12.27 -3.21 3.98
N GLN A 73 -13.41 -3.00 3.34
CA GLN A 73 -14.54 -2.28 3.91
C GLN A 73 -15.85 -3.05 3.72
N SER A 74 -16.80 -2.85 4.62
CA SER A 74 -18.17 -3.30 4.50
C SER A 74 -18.96 -2.43 3.52
N VAL A 75 -20.17 -2.82 3.12
CA VAL A 75 -20.97 -2.04 2.15
C VAL A 75 -21.43 -0.68 2.68
N ASP A 76 -21.50 -0.53 4.00
CA ASP A 76 -21.78 0.72 4.70
C ASP A 76 -20.53 1.56 5.01
N GLY A 77 -19.35 1.11 4.55
CA GLY A 77 -18.08 1.82 4.63
C GLY A 77 -17.33 1.66 5.94
N GLY A 78 -17.76 0.75 6.82
CA GLY A 78 -17.01 0.35 8.00
C GLY A 78 -15.81 -0.53 7.65
N VAL A 79 -14.89 -0.71 8.60
CA VAL A 79 -13.75 -1.62 8.42
C VAL A 79 -14.25 -3.06 8.43
N ALA A 80 -13.81 -3.86 7.47
CA ALA A 80 -14.17 -5.28 7.38
C ALA A 80 -12.91 -6.16 7.30
N VAL A 81 -13.10 -7.46 7.54
CA VAL A 81 -12.07 -8.47 7.28
C VAL A 81 -12.58 -9.34 6.15
N ALA A 82 -11.83 -9.39 5.06
CA ALA A 82 -12.14 -10.27 3.93
C ALA A 82 -11.40 -11.60 4.09
N GLY A 83 -12.12 -12.72 3.93
CA GLY A 83 -11.55 -14.06 3.90
C GLY A 83 -11.35 -14.59 2.47
N GLY A 84 -10.95 -15.86 2.37
CA GLY A 84 -10.93 -16.60 1.10
C GLY A 84 -10.07 -15.95 0.02
N GLU A 85 -10.67 -15.73 -1.15
CA GLU A 85 -10.04 -15.18 -2.35
C GLU A 85 -9.41 -13.80 -2.13
N ALA A 86 -10.03 -12.96 -1.30
CA ALA A 86 -9.51 -11.64 -1.00
C ALA A 86 -8.19 -11.71 -0.20
N SER A 87 -8.02 -12.72 0.65
CA SER A 87 -6.74 -12.97 1.32
C SER A 87 -5.66 -13.36 0.32
N TYR A 88 -6.01 -14.16 -0.70
CA TYR A 88 -5.06 -14.53 -1.74
C TYR A 88 -4.69 -13.32 -2.62
N LEU A 89 -5.65 -12.44 -2.93
CA LEU A 89 -5.33 -11.16 -3.58
C LEU A 89 -4.36 -10.32 -2.73
N ALA A 90 -4.60 -10.22 -1.42
CA ALA A 90 -3.69 -9.52 -0.52
C ALA A 90 -2.27 -10.10 -0.58
N ASP A 91 -2.12 -11.43 -0.50
CA ASP A 91 -0.83 -12.11 -0.64
C ASP A 91 -0.12 -11.79 -1.97
N ARG A 92 -0.87 -11.75 -3.07
CA ARG A 92 -0.33 -11.38 -4.39
C ARG A 92 0.11 -9.92 -4.42
N LEU A 93 -0.69 -9.01 -3.88
CA LEU A 93 -0.32 -7.60 -3.75
C LEU A 93 0.96 -7.45 -2.91
N ARG A 94 1.05 -8.13 -1.77
CA ARG A 94 2.25 -8.12 -0.91
C ARG A 94 3.50 -8.58 -1.66
N SER A 95 3.38 -9.64 -2.47
CA SER A 95 4.48 -10.15 -3.28
C SER A 95 4.99 -9.17 -4.36
N CYS A 96 4.17 -8.20 -4.75
CA CYS A 96 4.51 -7.17 -5.74
C CYS A 96 5.22 -5.95 -5.14
N HIS A 97 5.34 -5.88 -3.80
CA HIS A 97 5.96 -4.78 -3.07
C HIS A 97 7.24 -5.21 -2.35
N ASP A 98 8.11 -4.24 -2.06
CA ASP A 98 9.36 -4.49 -1.34
C ASP A 98 9.11 -4.68 0.17
N ALA A 99 8.03 -4.07 0.66
CA ALA A 99 7.58 -4.14 2.04
C ALA A 99 6.08 -3.83 2.19
N VAL A 100 5.53 -4.23 3.33
CA VAL A 100 4.16 -3.90 3.77
C VAL A 100 4.24 -3.10 5.07
N LEU A 101 3.63 -1.93 5.12
CA LEU A 101 3.49 -1.13 6.34
C LEU A 101 2.13 -1.37 6.99
N THR A 102 2.16 -1.72 8.27
CA THR A 102 0.99 -2.03 9.09
C THR A 102 1.14 -1.40 10.47
N GLY A 103 0.01 -1.11 11.12
CA GLY A 103 -0.02 -0.59 12.50
C GLY A 103 0.09 -1.68 13.56
N GLU A 104 -0.05 -2.94 13.16
CA GLU A 104 0.01 -4.10 14.05
C GLU A 104 0.74 -5.25 13.37
N VAL A 105 1.36 -6.12 14.18
CA VAL A 105 1.93 -7.36 13.66
C VAL A 105 0.78 -8.24 13.24
N LEU A 106 0.75 -8.52 11.95
CA LEU A 106 -0.27 -9.38 11.36
C LEU A 106 -0.02 -10.82 11.82
N ASP A 107 -1.07 -11.53 12.24
CA ASP A 107 -1.06 -12.98 12.53
C ASP A 107 -0.93 -13.84 11.24
N HIS A 108 -0.36 -13.25 10.18
CA HIS A 108 -0.20 -13.90 8.89
C HIS A 108 1.14 -14.64 8.80
N ASP A 109 1.20 -15.59 7.87
CA ASP A 109 2.45 -16.26 7.55
C ASP A 109 3.45 -15.24 6.97
N LEU A 110 4.46 -14.89 7.79
CA LEU A 110 5.54 -13.97 7.42
C LEU A 110 6.35 -14.47 6.21
N SER A 111 6.20 -15.74 5.81
CA SER A 111 6.87 -16.33 4.65
C SER A 111 6.50 -15.63 3.34
N VAL A 112 5.26 -15.14 3.23
CA VAL A 112 4.71 -14.47 2.04
C VAL A 112 5.29 -13.07 1.85
N PHE A 113 5.87 -12.50 2.91
CA PHE A 113 6.36 -11.13 2.90
C PHE A 113 7.84 -11.10 2.54
N ASN A 114 8.18 -10.13 1.69
CA ASN A 114 9.56 -9.70 1.51
C ASN A 114 10.06 -9.04 2.80
N ARG A 115 9.28 -8.08 3.34
CA ARG A 115 9.49 -7.38 4.60
C ARG A 115 8.17 -6.91 5.19
N ILE A 116 8.03 -6.96 6.51
CA ILE A 116 6.93 -6.33 7.24
C ILE A 116 7.50 -5.17 8.02
N ILE A 117 6.93 -3.99 7.81
CA ILE A 117 7.26 -2.78 8.53
C ILE A 117 6.11 -2.50 9.49
N VAL A 118 6.43 -2.49 10.78
CA VAL A 118 5.48 -2.08 11.80
C VAL A 118 5.74 -0.62 12.13
N LEU A 119 4.70 0.20 12.05
CA LEU A 119 4.73 1.55 12.60
C LEU A 119 4.36 1.49 14.06
N ASP A 120 5.33 1.68 14.95
CA ASP A 120 5.09 1.67 16.38
C ASP A 120 5.48 3.03 16.99
N GLU A 121 4.47 3.82 17.33
CA GLU A 121 4.66 5.07 18.07
C GLU A 121 5.06 4.79 19.53
N HIS A 122 4.85 3.57 20.03
CA HIS A 122 5.08 3.12 21.41
C HIS A 122 5.61 1.67 21.48
N VAL A 123 6.87 1.48 21.05
CA VAL A 123 7.64 0.21 20.99
C VAL A 123 7.48 -0.72 22.21
N SER A 124 7.14 -0.18 23.37
CA SER A 124 7.03 -0.89 24.64
C SER A 124 5.88 -1.91 24.73
N ARG A 125 4.99 -2.04 23.74
CA ARG A 125 3.82 -2.93 23.81
C ARG A 125 3.83 -4.13 22.86
N MET A 126 4.79 -4.21 21.96
CA MET A 126 4.77 -5.25 20.94
C MET A 126 5.50 -6.51 21.40
N SER A 127 4.74 -7.55 21.76
CA SER A 127 5.31 -8.90 21.92
C SER A 127 5.54 -9.50 20.53
N LEU A 128 6.73 -9.25 19.97
CA LEU A 128 7.18 -9.95 18.78
C LEU A 128 7.54 -11.39 19.14
N GLU A 129 6.57 -12.27 19.01
CA GLU A 129 6.73 -13.73 19.06
C GLU A 129 6.45 -14.28 17.66
N GLY A 130 7.44 -14.93 17.06
CA GLY A 130 7.30 -15.45 15.70
C GLY A 130 8.60 -16.07 15.17
N PRO A 131 8.51 -16.99 14.19
CA PRO A 131 9.63 -17.83 13.77
C PRO A 131 10.71 -17.10 12.96
N ASP A 132 10.41 -15.94 12.36
CA ASP A 132 11.39 -15.20 11.55
C ASP A 132 11.21 -13.67 11.65
N LEU A 133 11.76 -13.09 12.71
CA LEU A 133 11.78 -11.64 12.91
C LEU A 133 12.81 -10.91 12.03
N SER A 134 13.64 -11.62 11.28
CA SER A 134 14.65 -11.00 10.39
C SER A 134 14.03 -10.18 9.25
N LYS A 135 12.77 -10.49 8.92
CA LYS A 135 11.95 -9.76 7.94
C LYS A 135 11.17 -8.60 8.54
N VAL A 136 11.16 -8.46 9.86
CA VAL A 136 10.40 -7.43 10.57
C VAL A 136 11.26 -6.20 10.77
N TRP A 137 10.78 -5.09 10.24
CA TRP A 137 11.35 -3.77 10.41
C TRP A 137 10.41 -2.96 11.29
N ILE A 138 10.98 -2.18 12.21
CA ILE A 138 10.19 -1.35 13.14
C ILE A 138 10.53 0.09 12.87
N VAL A 139 9.51 0.91 12.59
CA VAL A 139 9.66 2.36 12.49
C VAL A 139 9.30 2.96 13.84
N SER A 140 10.26 3.61 14.49
CA SER A 140 10.10 4.22 15.80
C SER A 140 11.06 5.39 16.02
N GLN A 141 10.68 6.32 16.89
CA GLN A 141 11.55 7.39 17.40
C GLN A 141 12.26 7.05 18.72
N ALA A 142 11.82 6.02 19.43
CA ALA A 142 12.33 5.71 20.76
C ALA A 142 13.63 4.90 20.69
N VAL A 143 14.68 5.41 21.35
CA VAL A 143 15.98 4.73 21.50
C VAL A 143 15.95 3.75 22.70
N GLU A 144 15.02 3.93 23.63
CA GLU A 144 14.87 3.03 24.79
C GLU A 144 14.19 1.70 24.38
N GLY A 145 14.91 0.60 24.55
CA GLY A 145 14.45 -0.75 24.20
C GLY A 145 15.06 -1.33 22.91
N GLU A 146 15.85 -0.55 22.16
CA GLU A 146 16.51 -1.02 20.93
C GLU A 146 17.36 -2.27 21.17
N THR A 147 18.03 -2.37 22.32
CA THR A 147 18.91 -3.50 22.65
C THR A 147 18.16 -4.84 22.68
N HIS A 148 16.90 -4.86 23.13
CA HIS A 148 16.11 -6.11 23.19
C HIS A 148 15.51 -6.51 21.83
N LEU A 149 15.27 -5.54 20.94
CA LEU A 149 14.71 -5.81 19.62
C LEU A 149 15.78 -6.12 18.58
N GLN A 150 16.93 -5.44 18.65
CA GLN A 150 18.10 -5.77 17.83
C GLN A 150 18.63 -7.18 18.12
N THR A 151 18.58 -7.62 19.37
CA THR A 151 18.96 -8.99 19.74
C THR A 151 18.04 -10.05 19.13
N LYS A 152 16.83 -9.67 18.72
CA LYS A 152 15.87 -10.52 17.99
C LYS A 152 15.95 -10.37 16.46
N CYS A 153 16.99 -9.73 15.92
CA CYS A 153 17.23 -9.52 14.48
C CYS A 153 16.22 -8.64 13.74
N ALA A 154 15.36 -7.90 14.45
CA ALA A 154 14.51 -6.89 13.81
C ALA A 154 15.36 -5.66 13.46
N ARG A 155 15.16 -5.09 12.26
CA ARG A 155 15.82 -3.83 11.87
C ARG A 155 14.99 -2.66 12.35
N ILE A 156 15.62 -1.71 13.02
CA ILE A 156 14.96 -0.47 13.45
C ILE A 156 15.25 0.63 12.41
N ILE A 157 14.22 1.36 12.01
CA ILE A 157 14.31 2.55 11.17
C ILE A 157 13.85 3.73 12.00
N THR A 158 14.73 4.72 12.12
CA THR A 158 14.52 5.90 12.96
C THR A 158 14.34 7.12 12.05
N PRO A 159 13.09 7.51 11.72
CA PRO A 159 12.84 8.70 10.91
C PRO A 159 13.14 9.97 11.74
N THR A 160 13.35 11.11 11.05
CA THR A 160 13.58 12.40 11.71
C THR A 160 12.37 12.84 12.55
N SER A 161 11.16 12.61 12.04
CA SER A 161 9.90 12.77 12.76
C SER A 161 8.96 11.58 12.52
N MET A 162 7.91 11.42 13.33
CA MET A 162 6.82 10.45 13.04
C MET A 162 5.78 10.99 12.05
N SER A 163 6.09 12.04 11.28
CA SER A 163 5.27 12.43 10.12
C SER A 163 5.35 11.37 9.03
N LEU A 164 4.28 11.22 8.23
CA LEU A 164 4.25 10.22 7.16
C LEU A 164 5.32 10.52 6.10
N GLU A 165 5.60 11.79 5.83
CA GLU A 165 6.66 12.24 4.93
C GLU A 165 8.04 11.75 5.36
N ASP A 166 8.41 11.96 6.62
CA ASP A 166 9.73 11.56 7.11
C ASP A 166 9.84 10.04 7.26
N ILE A 167 8.75 9.35 7.61
CA ILE A 167 8.68 7.88 7.59
C ILE A 167 8.94 7.35 6.18
N LEU A 168 8.21 7.84 5.18
CA LEU A 168 8.36 7.39 3.79
C LEU A 168 9.75 7.69 3.24
N GLN A 169 10.32 8.85 3.56
CA GLN A 169 11.69 9.21 3.21
C GLN A 169 12.70 8.23 3.82
N ALA A 170 12.58 7.93 5.12
CA ALA A 170 13.47 6.97 5.80
C ALA A 170 13.35 5.56 5.20
N LEU A 171 12.15 5.13 4.82
CA LEU A 171 11.95 3.86 4.12
C LEU A 171 12.60 3.85 2.74
N LEU A 172 12.50 4.95 2.00
CA LEU A 172 13.14 5.08 0.68
C LEU A 172 14.66 5.01 0.79
N GLU A 173 15.25 5.66 1.78
CA GLU A 173 16.68 5.62 2.10
C GLU A 173 17.13 4.22 2.52
N ALA A 174 16.27 3.49 3.24
CA ALA A 174 16.49 2.09 3.57
C ALA A 174 16.35 1.14 2.35
N GLY A 175 16.01 1.66 1.18
CA GLY A 175 15.95 0.94 -0.09
C GLY A 175 14.56 0.45 -0.50
N ILE A 176 13.50 0.79 0.25
CA ILE A 176 12.12 0.43 -0.10
C ILE A 176 11.64 1.33 -1.23
N ARG A 177 11.30 0.76 -2.39
CA ARG A 177 10.82 1.50 -3.56
C ARG A 177 9.32 1.35 -3.76
N LYS A 178 8.76 0.19 -3.43
CA LYS A 178 7.33 -0.10 -3.48
C LYS A 178 6.84 -0.52 -2.10
N LEU A 179 5.84 0.19 -1.58
CA LEU A 179 5.28 0.00 -0.25
C LEU A 179 3.78 -0.26 -0.35
N ALA A 180 3.33 -1.39 0.19
CA ALA A 180 1.90 -1.61 0.44
C ALA A 180 1.55 -1.09 1.83
N ILE A 181 0.39 -0.46 1.98
CA ILE A 181 -0.18 -0.08 3.29
C ILE A 181 -1.43 -0.93 3.51
N GLU A 182 -1.50 -1.55 4.68
CA GLU A 182 -2.63 -2.39 5.06
C GLU A 182 -3.26 -1.98 6.39
N GLY A 183 -4.46 -2.47 6.63
CA GLY A 183 -5.17 -2.31 7.89
C GLY A 183 -5.56 -0.87 8.19
N CYS A 184 -5.58 -0.52 9.48
CA CYS A 184 -6.05 0.78 9.97
C CYS A 184 -5.18 1.97 9.53
N LEU A 185 -3.91 1.73 9.17
CA LEU A 185 -3.03 2.79 8.67
C LEU A 185 -3.49 3.35 7.33
N ALA A 186 -4.22 2.57 6.51
CA ALA A 186 -4.73 3.04 5.23
C ALA A 186 -5.56 4.31 5.39
N VAL A 187 -6.29 4.47 6.50
CA VAL A 187 -7.05 5.68 6.80
C VAL A 187 -6.11 6.89 6.87
N ARG A 188 -5.04 6.86 7.68
CA ARG A 188 -4.07 7.96 7.80
C ARG A 188 -3.49 8.40 6.45
N PHE A 189 -3.24 7.46 5.55
CA PHE A 189 -2.75 7.75 4.20
C PHE A 189 -3.82 8.36 3.30
N LEU A 190 -5.09 7.97 3.45
CA LEU A 190 -6.21 8.64 2.78
C LEU A 190 -6.39 10.08 3.25
N GLU A 191 -6.21 10.35 4.56
CA GLU A 191 -6.35 11.71 5.11
C GLU A 191 -5.26 12.65 4.60
N THR A 192 -4.05 12.14 4.45
CA THR A 192 -2.88 12.91 4.03
C THR A 192 -2.63 12.88 2.53
N ALA A 193 -3.45 12.15 1.77
CA ALA A 193 -3.31 12.04 0.32
C ALA A 193 -1.93 11.49 -0.12
N MET A 194 -1.29 10.65 0.71
CA MET A 194 0.08 10.17 0.49
C MET A 194 0.15 8.79 -0.18
N PHE A 195 -0.64 8.57 -1.22
CA PHE A 195 -0.66 7.31 -1.96
C PHE A 195 -0.73 7.50 -3.46
N ASP A 196 -0.36 6.46 -4.20
CA ASP A 196 -0.35 6.46 -5.66
C ASP A 196 -1.41 5.51 -6.23
N LYS A 197 -1.71 4.43 -5.51
CA LYS A 197 -2.69 3.42 -5.92
C LYS A 197 -3.60 3.04 -4.77
N LEU A 198 -4.84 2.75 -5.11
CA LEU A 198 -5.88 2.36 -4.17
C LEU A 198 -6.45 1.02 -4.61
N VAL A 199 -6.52 0.06 -3.68
CA VAL A 199 -7.22 -1.22 -3.82
C VAL A 199 -8.17 -1.35 -2.63
N VAL A 200 -9.47 -1.40 -2.89
CA VAL A 200 -10.50 -1.54 -1.86
C VAL A 200 -11.26 -2.83 -2.10
N THR A 201 -11.25 -3.72 -1.11
CA THR A 201 -12.11 -4.90 -1.11
C THR A 201 -13.41 -4.56 -0.38
N ILE A 202 -14.52 -4.53 -1.11
CA ILE A 202 -15.86 -4.32 -0.57
C ILE A 202 -16.46 -5.68 -0.24
N VAL A 203 -16.62 -5.95 1.05
CA VAL A 203 -17.21 -7.18 1.60
C VAL A 203 -18.73 -6.98 1.70
N PRO A 204 -19.57 -7.95 1.30
CA PRO A 204 -21.03 -7.82 1.26
C PRO A 204 -21.68 -7.97 2.65
N THR A 205 -21.13 -7.28 3.64
CA THR A 205 -21.61 -7.27 5.03
C THR A 205 -21.85 -5.84 5.49
N PHE A 206 -22.62 -5.67 6.55
CA PHE A 206 -22.75 -4.40 7.28
C PHE A 206 -21.87 -4.45 8.52
N SER A 207 -21.15 -3.37 8.80
CA SER A 207 -20.31 -3.27 9.99
C SER A 207 -21.10 -2.75 11.18
N GLU A 208 -20.89 -3.32 12.36
CA GLU A 208 -21.41 -2.73 13.61
C GLU A 208 -20.61 -1.48 14.01
N GLN A 209 -19.38 -1.34 13.51
CA GLN A 209 -18.53 -0.19 13.74
C GLN A 209 -18.80 0.88 12.69
N THR A 210 -19.41 1.98 13.11
CA THR A 210 -19.51 3.19 12.31
C THR A 210 -18.12 3.82 12.24
N SER A 211 -17.46 3.77 11.08
CA SER A 211 -16.21 4.51 10.89
C SER A 211 -16.48 6.00 11.10
N THR A 212 -15.64 6.68 11.87
CA THR A 212 -15.66 8.14 11.96
C THR A 212 -15.48 8.71 10.56
N ARG A 213 -16.45 9.52 10.10
CA ARG A 213 -16.35 10.17 8.80
C ARG A 213 -15.19 11.15 8.82
N VAL A 214 -14.10 10.80 8.16
CA VAL A 214 -13.02 11.76 7.95
C VAL A 214 -13.45 12.75 6.87
N VAL A 215 -13.63 14.01 7.28
CA VAL A 215 -13.90 15.15 6.40
C VAL A 215 -12.57 15.78 6.02
N VAL A 216 -11.91 15.23 5.01
CA VAL A 216 -10.76 15.88 4.36
C VAL A 216 -11.13 16.22 2.93
N LYS A 217 -10.45 17.19 2.31
CA LYS A 217 -10.54 17.44 0.87
C LYS A 217 -9.98 16.19 0.17
N LYS A 218 -10.86 15.25 -0.18
CA LYS A 218 -10.48 13.96 -0.76
C LYS A 218 -10.11 14.14 -2.23
N PRO A 219 -9.04 13.47 -2.71
CA PRO A 219 -8.75 13.45 -4.14
C PRO A 219 -9.92 12.84 -4.91
N ARG A 220 -10.08 13.26 -6.17
CA ARG A 220 -10.93 12.52 -7.09
C ARG A 220 -10.22 11.22 -7.44
N LEU A 221 -10.97 10.14 -7.62
CA LEU A 221 -10.39 8.90 -8.16
C LEU A 221 -10.47 8.90 -9.69
N THR A 222 -9.40 8.44 -10.31
CA THR A 222 -9.27 8.23 -11.76
C THR A 222 -8.82 6.81 -12.04
N ASN A 223 -8.89 6.40 -13.30
CA ASN A 223 -8.52 5.04 -13.74
C ASN A 223 -9.22 3.95 -12.89
N THR A 224 -10.48 4.18 -12.52
CA THR A 224 -11.22 3.27 -11.64
C THR A 224 -11.62 2.01 -12.40
N HIS A 225 -11.28 0.85 -11.82
CA HIS A 225 -11.71 -0.46 -12.30
C HIS A 225 -12.40 -1.22 -11.17
N PHE A 226 -13.36 -2.07 -11.53
CA PHE A 226 -14.12 -2.89 -10.59
C PHE A 226 -14.17 -4.32 -11.08
N GLU A 227 -13.95 -5.27 -10.18
CA GLU A 227 -14.02 -6.69 -10.48
C GLU A 227 -14.66 -7.45 -9.32
N VAL A 228 -15.42 -8.50 -9.63
CA VAL A 228 -15.99 -9.39 -8.61
C VAL A 228 -14.98 -10.48 -8.30
N LEU A 229 -14.68 -10.69 -7.02
CA LEU A 229 -13.75 -11.69 -6.53
C LEU A 229 -14.41 -12.52 -5.42
N GLY A 230 -14.94 -13.69 -5.80
CA GLY A 230 -15.83 -14.46 -4.93
C GLY A 230 -17.09 -13.65 -4.63
N ASP A 231 -17.41 -13.48 -3.34
CA ASP A 231 -18.53 -12.66 -2.89
C ASP A 231 -18.17 -11.16 -2.73
N ASN A 232 -16.91 -10.78 -2.95
CA ASN A 232 -16.42 -9.41 -2.74
C ASN A 232 -16.38 -8.63 -4.06
N VAL A 233 -16.41 -7.30 -3.96
CA VAL A 233 -16.12 -6.39 -5.08
C VAL A 233 -14.79 -5.72 -4.83
N ILE A 234 -13.87 -5.81 -5.78
CA ILE A 234 -12.56 -5.15 -5.73
C ILE A 234 -12.65 -3.87 -6.55
N LEU A 235 -12.36 -2.74 -5.93
CA LEU A 235 -12.19 -1.44 -6.58
C LEU A 235 -10.69 -1.13 -6.64
N THR A 236 -10.18 -0.85 -7.83
CA THR A 236 -8.83 -0.29 -8.00
C THR A 236 -8.91 1.11 -8.60
N ALA A 237 -8.05 2.03 -8.18
CA ALA A 237 -8.03 3.40 -8.67
C ALA A 237 -6.69 4.11 -8.41
N GLU A 238 -6.53 5.27 -9.03
CA GLU A 238 -5.43 6.21 -8.79
C GLU A 238 -6.01 7.57 -8.33
N PRO A 239 -5.38 8.25 -7.36
CA PRO A 239 -5.84 9.57 -6.92
C PRO A 239 -5.44 10.67 -7.91
N ASP A 240 -6.35 11.62 -8.11
CA ASP A 240 -6.15 12.88 -8.81
C ASP A 240 -6.23 14.03 -7.79
N PHE A 241 -5.07 14.66 -7.57
CA PHE A 241 -4.86 15.70 -6.57
C PHE A 241 -4.94 17.13 -7.13
N GLU A 242 -5.17 17.33 -8.44
CA GLU A 242 -5.09 18.64 -9.12
C GLU A 242 -6.38 19.50 -9.00
N ILE A 243 -7.02 19.57 -7.82
CA ILE A 243 -8.26 20.36 -7.58
C ILE A 243 -8.01 21.65 -6.82
#